data_AF-A0A7S1AFN2-F1
#
_entry.id   AF-A0A7S1AFN2-F1
#
_cell.length_a   1.000
_cell.length_b   1.000
_cell.length_c   1.000
_cell.angle_alpha   90.00
_cell.angle_beta   90.00
_cell.angle_gamma   90.00
#
_symmetry.space_group_name_H-M   'P 1'
#
loop_
_entity.id
_entity.type
_entity.pdbx_description
1 polymer ?
#
loop_
_entity_poly.entity_id
_entity_poly.type
_entity_poly.pdbx_seq_one_letter_code
_entity_poly.pdbx_strand_id
1 'polypeptide(L)'
;LWWLPEGNNVCRLRSQESMAQSLDGGLFVNFMLQRSQAGVPEADVVLSHTQDPRYTNLTAVPSPFTPGGIRFEATLWPGHFISFREPTTLRMDSVDEATDFLLVDCAISYVSMEEVLVPAVDHQCVGGEHLKLSDLRADLSIRTFFQNAFRCAVWNNKDFDAYFSGHFELWDYDRKHARVRLRPKEQQLTKRLQLARRQAAVVEMVLSAGDEL
;
A
#
# COMPACT_ATOMS: atom_id res chain seq x y z
N LEU A 1 8.30 -10.76 4.26
CA LEU A 1 7.67 -9.93 3.20
C LEU A 1 8.44 -8.62 3.08
N TRP A 2 8.58 -8.06 1.88
CA TRP A 2 9.24 -6.78 1.62
C TRP A 2 8.35 -5.92 0.70
N TRP A 3 7.88 -4.76 1.14
CA TRP A 3 7.07 -3.85 0.31
C TRP A 3 7.95 -2.98 -0.59
N LEU A 4 7.49 -2.70 -1.81
CA LEU A 4 8.19 -1.87 -2.80
C LEU A 4 7.58 -0.46 -2.89
N PRO A 5 8.39 0.61 -2.91
CA PRO A 5 7.88 1.97 -2.97
C PRO A 5 7.33 2.39 -4.35
N GLU A 6 7.61 1.63 -5.42
CA GLU A 6 7.26 2.00 -6.80
C GLU A 6 5.78 1.79 -7.17
N GLY A 7 4.96 1.17 -6.32
CA GLY A 7 3.53 1.09 -6.56
C GLY A 7 2.76 0.20 -5.59
N ASN A 8 1.46 0.43 -5.52
CA ASN A 8 0.52 -0.38 -4.75
C ASN A 8 0.88 -0.41 -3.27
N ASN A 9 0.83 -1.54 -2.54
CA ASN A 9 0.47 -2.95 -2.82
C ASN A 9 1.41 -3.86 -3.66
N VAL A 10 2.58 -3.42 -4.11
CA VAL A 10 3.61 -4.30 -4.70
C VAL A 10 4.65 -4.72 -3.65
N CYS A 11 5.08 -5.98 -3.69
CA CYS A 11 5.99 -6.58 -2.72
C CYS A 11 6.93 -7.64 -3.33
N ARG A 12 7.88 -8.11 -2.53
CA ARG A 12 8.72 -9.29 -2.79
C ARG A 12 8.71 -10.21 -1.58
N LEU A 13 8.78 -11.52 -1.80
CA LEU A 13 9.01 -12.51 -0.75
C LEU A 13 10.50 -12.86 -0.68
N ARG A 14 11.03 -13.01 0.54
CA ARG A 14 12.43 -13.38 0.84
C ARG A 14 12.42 -14.47 1.92
N SER A 15 13.47 -15.31 1.99
CA SER A 15 13.63 -16.25 3.10
C SER A 15 13.86 -15.50 4.43
N GLN A 16 13.43 -16.07 5.55
CA GLN A 16 13.60 -15.46 6.88
C GLN A 16 15.08 -15.23 7.24
N GLU A 17 15.95 -16.18 6.89
CA GLU A 17 17.41 -16.08 7.07
C GLU A 17 18.04 -14.88 6.33
N SER A 18 17.38 -14.42 5.25
CA SER A 18 17.82 -13.25 4.47
C SER A 18 17.43 -11.91 5.11
N MET A 19 16.63 -11.89 6.18
CA MET A 19 16.20 -10.62 6.82
C MET A 19 17.34 -9.85 7.51
N ALA A 20 18.43 -10.53 7.88
CA ALA A 20 19.60 -9.91 8.50
C ALA A 20 20.63 -9.38 7.49
N GLN A 21 20.44 -9.67 6.20
CA GLN A 21 21.33 -9.22 5.13
C GLN A 21 20.85 -7.88 4.56
N SER A 22 21.76 -7.10 3.98
CA SER A 22 21.46 -5.75 3.46
C SER A 22 20.51 -5.80 2.24
N LEU A 23 20.06 -4.64 1.76
CA LEU A 23 19.15 -4.50 0.62
C LEU A 23 19.45 -5.45 -0.55
N ASP A 24 20.74 -5.61 -0.88
CA ASP A 24 21.26 -6.42 -2.00
C ASP A 24 21.68 -7.86 -1.63
N GLY A 25 21.72 -8.22 -0.35
CA GLY A 25 22.00 -9.58 0.11
C GLY A 25 20.72 -10.30 0.49
N GLY A 26 20.44 -11.45 -0.15
CA GLY A 26 19.34 -12.31 0.26
C GLY A 26 18.85 -13.27 -0.82
N LEU A 27 18.11 -14.28 -0.40
CA LEU A 27 17.35 -15.20 -1.24
C LEU A 27 15.91 -14.71 -1.39
N PHE A 28 15.55 -14.38 -2.62
CA PHE A 28 14.21 -13.98 -3.04
C PHE A 28 13.45 -15.20 -3.57
N VAL A 29 12.15 -15.22 -3.30
CA VAL A 29 11.23 -16.12 -3.98
C VAL A 29 11.11 -15.62 -5.43
N ASN A 30 11.54 -16.45 -6.38
CA ASN A 30 11.50 -16.19 -7.80
C ASN A 30 10.48 -17.13 -8.47
N PHE A 31 9.77 -16.60 -9.47
CA PHE A 31 8.71 -17.29 -10.20
C PHE A 31 9.12 -17.46 -11.65
N MET A 32 9.36 -18.71 -12.08
CA MET A 32 9.68 -19.02 -13.47
C MET A 32 8.53 -19.76 -14.15
N LEU A 33 7.68 -19.01 -14.85
CA LEU A 33 6.64 -19.57 -15.72
C LEU A 33 7.28 -20.27 -16.92
N GLN A 34 7.54 -21.57 -16.77
CA GLN A 34 8.04 -22.43 -17.82
C GLN A 34 6.85 -23.02 -18.58
N ARG A 35 6.85 -22.88 -19.91
CA ARG A 35 5.91 -23.62 -20.75
C ARG A 35 6.33 -25.08 -20.73
N SER A 36 5.60 -25.93 -20.00
CA SER A 36 5.86 -27.37 -20.03
C SER A 36 5.64 -27.91 -21.45
N GLN A 37 6.25 -29.05 -21.77
CA GLN A 37 6.05 -29.72 -23.06
C GLN A 37 4.58 -30.18 -23.27
N ALA A 38 3.78 -30.22 -22.21
CA ALA A 38 2.35 -30.55 -22.25
C ALA A 38 1.44 -29.33 -22.51
N GLY A 39 2.01 -28.12 -22.70
CA GLY A 39 1.23 -26.89 -22.96
C GLY A 39 0.60 -26.24 -21.73
N VAL A 40 0.59 -26.94 -20.58
CA VAL A 40 0.25 -26.35 -19.29
C VAL A 40 1.42 -25.46 -18.84
N PRO A 41 1.22 -24.19 -18.48
CA PRO A 41 2.26 -23.38 -17.86
C PRO A 41 2.52 -23.91 -16.45
N GLU A 42 3.70 -24.46 -16.19
CA GLU A 42 4.13 -24.76 -14.83
C GLU A 42 5.05 -23.63 -14.36
N ALA A 43 4.69 -23.00 -13.25
CA ALA A 43 5.47 -21.96 -12.61
C ALA A 43 6.11 -22.50 -11.33
N ASP A 44 7.32 -23.04 -11.46
CA ASP A 44 8.07 -23.44 -10.28
C ASP A 44 8.58 -22.21 -9.53
N VAL A 45 8.51 -22.31 -8.20
CA VAL A 45 8.99 -21.31 -7.25
C VAL A 45 10.40 -21.70 -6.82
N VAL A 46 11.36 -20.80 -7.00
CA VAL A 46 12.78 -21.04 -6.71
C VAL A 46 13.32 -19.94 -5.80
N LEU A 47 14.10 -20.30 -4.79
CA LEU A 47 14.87 -19.34 -4.00
C LEU A 47 16.16 -18.98 -4.73
N SER A 48 16.36 -17.71 -5.08
CA SER A 48 17.58 -17.25 -5.76
C SER A 48 17.98 -15.83 -5.38
N HIS A 49 19.23 -15.45 -5.65
CA HIS A 49 19.73 -14.09 -5.45
C HIS A 49 19.30 -13.09 -6.54
N THR A 50 18.57 -13.55 -7.57
CA THR A 50 18.09 -12.70 -8.65
C THR A 50 17.06 -11.70 -8.12
N GLN A 51 17.28 -10.41 -8.39
CA GLN A 51 16.38 -9.30 -8.07
C GLN A 51 15.55 -8.82 -9.28
N ASP A 52 15.52 -9.58 -10.38
CA ASP A 52 14.78 -9.19 -11.58
C ASP A 52 13.30 -8.99 -11.22
N PRO A 53 12.75 -7.77 -11.36
CA PRO A 53 11.38 -7.47 -10.96
C PRO A 53 10.36 -8.37 -11.67
N ARG A 54 10.68 -8.83 -12.88
CA ARG A 54 9.83 -9.68 -13.73
C ARG A 54 9.50 -11.03 -13.11
N TYR A 55 10.36 -11.52 -12.22
CA TYR A 55 10.27 -12.84 -11.59
C TYR A 55 10.18 -12.77 -10.07
N THR A 56 10.24 -11.58 -9.46
CA THR A 56 10.24 -11.42 -7.99
C THR A 56 9.14 -10.49 -7.44
N ASN A 57 8.59 -9.60 -8.27
CA ASN A 57 7.53 -8.69 -7.84
C ASN A 57 6.17 -9.39 -7.83
N LEU A 58 5.46 -9.18 -6.72
CA LEU A 58 4.12 -9.67 -6.47
C LEU A 58 3.19 -8.51 -6.10
N THR A 59 1.97 -8.54 -6.60
CA THR A 59 0.89 -7.65 -6.18
C THR A 59 0.11 -8.33 -5.06
N ALA A 60 -0.03 -7.68 -3.91
CA ALA A 60 -0.83 -8.17 -2.80
C ALA A 60 -2.30 -7.78 -3.00
N VAL A 61 -3.17 -8.78 -3.21
CA VAL A 61 -4.59 -8.61 -3.50
C VAL A 61 -5.42 -9.16 -2.33
N PRO A 62 -6.44 -8.44 -1.81
CA PRO A 62 -7.32 -8.99 -0.78
C PRO A 62 -7.99 -10.29 -1.24
N SER A 63 -8.11 -11.29 -0.36
CA SER A 63 -8.87 -12.49 -0.68
C SER A 63 -10.37 -12.17 -0.81
N PRO A 64 -11.06 -12.74 -1.81
CA PRO A 64 -12.52 -12.66 -1.93
C PRO A 64 -13.25 -13.64 -0.97
N PHE A 65 -12.55 -14.59 -0.34
CA PHE A 65 -13.15 -15.67 0.46
C PHE A 65 -12.75 -15.64 1.93
N THR A 66 -11.55 -15.17 2.25
CA THR A 66 -10.98 -15.18 3.61
C THR A 66 -10.83 -13.75 4.12
N PRO A 67 -11.64 -13.28 5.09
CA PRO A 67 -11.51 -11.95 5.68
C PRO A 67 -10.11 -11.72 6.27
N GLY A 68 -9.44 -10.65 5.84
CA GLY A 68 -8.04 -10.36 6.22
C GLY A 68 -6.99 -11.23 5.53
N GLY A 69 -7.39 -12.21 4.71
CA GLY A 69 -6.51 -12.99 3.86
C GLY A 69 -6.04 -12.20 2.64
N ILE A 70 -4.83 -12.52 2.16
CA ILE A 70 -4.20 -11.88 1.00
C ILE A 70 -3.74 -12.96 0.03
N ARG A 71 -3.94 -12.70 -1.27
CA ARG A 71 -3.39 -13.46 -2.40
C ARG A 71 -2.21 -12.70 -2.98
N PHE A 72 -1.21 -13.41 -3.47
CA PHE A 72 -0.03 -12.80 -4.11
C PHE A 72 -0.03 -13.10 -5.60
N GLU A 73 -0.32 -12.10 -6.42
CA GLU A 73 -0.37 -12.18 -7.89
C GLU A 73 0.98 -11.81 -8.51
N ALA A 74 1.43 -12.47 -9.59
CA ALA A 74 2.64 -12.03 -10.30
C ALA A 74 2.39 -10.71 -11.04
N THR A 75 3.16 -9.66 -10.71
CA THR A 75 2.99 -8.32 -11.31
C THR A 75 3.17 -8.30 -12.84
N LEU A 76 3.97 -9.22 -13.41
CA LEU A 76 4.15 -9.35 -14.86
C LEU A 76 3.17 -10.35 -15.52
N TRP A 77 2.48 -11.19 -14.74
CA TRP A 77 1.61 -12.26 -15.24
C TRP A 77 0.26 -12.24 -14.51
N PRO A 78 -0.63 -11.28 -14.81
CA PRO A 78 -1.94 -11.19 -14.19
C PRO A 78 -2.74 -12.50 -14.29
N GLY A 79 -3.59 -12.74 -13.30
CA GLY A 79 -4.36 -13.97 -13.14
C GLY A 79 -3.56 -15.18 -12.62
N HIS A 80 -2.25 -15.04 -12.38
CA HIS A 80 -1.40 -16.08 -11.80
C HIS A 80 -1.04 -15.72 -10.36
N PHE A 81 -1.35 -16.60 -9.42
CA PHE A 81 -1.22 -16.38 -7.98
C PHE A 81 -0.36 -17.44 -7.32
N ILE A 82 0.30 -17.10 -6.22
CA ILE A 82 0.97 -18.10 -5.39
C ILE A 82 -0.06 -19.11 -4.89
N SER A 83 0.21 -20.39 -5.18
CA SER A 83 -0.50 -21.53 -4.66
C SER A 83 0.42 -22.38 -3.77
N PHE A 84 -0.15 -23.07 -2.80
CA PHE A 84 0.51 -24.12 -2.04
C PHE A 84 -0.10 -25.47 -2.41
N ARG A 85 0.67 -26.33 -3.07
CA ARG A 85 0.29 -27.71 -3.36
C ARG A 85 0.88 -28.64 -2.30
N GLU A 86 0.03 -29.54 -1.81
CA GLU A 86 0.48 -30.58 -0.89
C GLU A 86 1.54 -31.50 -1.54
N PRO A 87 2.55 -31.97 -0.79
CA PRO A 87 2.72 -31.76 0.65
C PRO A 87 3.46 -30.45 1.04
N THR A 88 4.26 -29.85 0.15
CA THR A 88 5.20 -28.77 0.52
C THR A 88 5.58 -27.80 -0.61
N THR A 89 4.93 -27.82 -1.78
CA THR A 89 5.39 -27.07 -2.96
C THR A 89 4.63 -25.78 -3.16
N LEU A 90 5.36 -24.66 -3.16
CA LEU A 90 4.84 -23.38 -3.66
C LEU A 90 4.94 -23.35 -5.19
N ARG A 91 3.91 -22.83 -5.86
CA ARG A 91 3.84 -22.64 -7.32
C ARG A 91 3.16 -21.32 -7.65
N MET A 92 3.16 -20.90 -8.92
CA MET A 92 2.11 -20.00 -9.43
C MET A 92 1.09 -20.80 -10.23
N ASP A 93 -0.16 -20.81 -9.79
CA ASP A 93 -1.29 -21.40 -10.51
C ASP A 93 -2.30 -20.30 -10.89
N SER A 94 -3.42 -20.67 -11.53
CA SER A 94 -4.51 -19.75 -11.85
C SER A 94 -5.28 -19.28 -10.61
N VAL A 95 -6.15 -18.28 -10.79
CA VAL A 95 -7.03 -17.71 -9.75
C VAL A 95 -7.88 -18.74 -8.98
N ASP A 96 -8.21 -19.87 -9.64
CA ASP A 96 -9.05 -20.94 -9.08
C ASP A 96 -8.30 -21.79 -8.03
N GLU A 97 -6.98 -21.95 -8.20
CA GLU A 97 -6.06 -22.68 -7.32
C GLU A 97 -5.28 -21.73 -6.38
N ALA A 98 -5.61 -20.43 -6.41
CA ALA A 98 -4.92 -19.41 -5.64
C ALA A 98 -5.10 -19.62 -4.13
N THR A 99 -3.99 -19.72 -3.41
CA THR A 99 -4.00 -19.91 -1.96
C THR A 99 -4.14 -18.56 -1.24
N ASP A 100 -4.99 -18.54 -0.23
CA ASP A 100 -5.16 -17.39 0.66
C ASP A 100 -4.13 -17.45 1.79
N PHE A 101 -3.36 -16.38 1.96
CA PHE A 101 -2.35 -16.25 3.00
C PHE A 101 -2.83 -15.34 4.12
N LEU A 102 -2.73 -15.80 5.37
CA LEU A 102 -2.85 -14.97 6.56
C LEU A 102 -1.44 -14.58 7.03
N LEU A 103 -1.22 -13.29 7.24
CA LEU A 103 0.11 -12.75 7.55
C LEU A 103 0.26 -12.61 9.08
N VAL A 104 0.79 -13.67 9.69
CA VAL A 104 1.05 -13.77 11.13
C VAL A 104 2.37 -13.07 11.47
N ASP A 105 2.40 -12.32 12.59
CA ASP A 105 3.52 -11.55 13.15
C ASP A 105 4.23 -10.54 12.23
N CYS A 106 3.86 -10.51 10.95
CA CYS A 106 4.16 -9.40 10.08
C CYS A 106 3.30 -8.22 10.56
N ALA A 107 3.95 -7.20 11.14
CA ALA A 107 3.32 -5.91 11.44
C ALA A 107 2.98 -5.14 10.16
N ILE A 108 2.13 -5.74 9.33
CA ILE A 108 1.45 -5.15 8.19
C ILE A 108 0.14 -4.59 8.73
N SER A 109 0.27 -3.75 9.75
CA SER A 109 -0.57 -2.57 9.80
C SER A 109 -0.21 -1.79 8.53
N TYR A 110 -0.95 -2.02 7.45
CA TYR A 110 -0.83 -1.28 6.18
C TYR A 110 -1.40 0.13 6.39
N VAL A 111 -0.88 0.83 7.40
CA VAL A 111 -1.42 2.12 7.80
C VAL A 111 -1.03 3.09 6.71
N SER A 112 -2.00 3.47 5.89
CA SER A 112 -1.79 4.51 4.90
C SER A 112 -1.34 5.80 5.61
N MET A 113 -0.67 6.68 4.88
CA MET A 113 -0.30 7.99 5.43
C MET A 113 -1.55 8.75 5.95
N GLU A 114 -2.70 8.52 5.31
CA GLU A 114 -3.99 9.09 5.70
C GLU A 114 -4.53 8.48 7.00
N GLU A 115 -4.46 7.17 7.18
CA GLU A 115 -4.87 6.49 8.43
C GLU A 115 -4.05 6.93 9.67
N VAL A 116 -2.84 7.46 9.48
CA VAL A 116 -2.06 8.07 10.59
C VAL A 116 -2.35 9.57 10.72
N LEU A 117 -2.29 10.31 9.61
CA LEU A 117 -2.38 11.76 9.64
C LEU A 117 -3.80 12.27 9.90
N VAL A 118 -4.85 11.58 9.41
CA VAL A 118 -6.24 12.00 9.62
C VAL A 118 -6.62 11.94 11.11
N PRO A 119 -6.44 10.84 11.85
CA PRO A 119 -6.72 10.82 13.29
C PRO A 119 -5.81 11.77 14.08
N ALA A 120 -4.53 11.90 13.70
CA ALA A 120 -3.61 12.81 14.39
C ALA A 120 -4.00 14.29 14.22
N VAL A 121 -4.46 14.69 13.04
CA VAL A 121 -4.98 16.06 12.82
C VAL A 121 -6.35 16.23 13.48
N ASP A 122 -7.26 15.27 13.36
CA ASP A 122 -8.62 15.36 13.92
C ASP A 122 -8.60 15.48 15.45
N HIS A 123 -7.80 14.64 16.15
CA HIS A 123 -7.62 14.72 17.59
C HIS A 123 -6.99 16.04 18.07
N GLN A 124 -6.16 16.69 17.25
CA GLN A 124 -5.48 17.94 17.61
C GLN A 124 -6.25 19.20 17.15
N CYS A 125 -7.15 19.09 16.17
CA CYS A 125 -7.92 20.20 15.57
C CYS A 125 -9.40 20.16 15.94
N VAL A 126 -9.71 20.26 17.23
CA VAL A 126 -11.08 20.45 17.71
C VAL A 126 -11.68 21.72 17.06
N GLY A 127 -12.71 21.54 16.23
CA GLY A 127 -13.41 22.64 15.55
C GLY A 127 -12.89 23.01 14.15
N GLY A 128 -11.99 22.22 13.55
CA GLY A 128 -11.56 22.41 12.16
C GLY A 128 -10.58 23.57 11.94
N GLU A 129 -9.86 23.96 13.00
CA GLU A 129 -8.73 24.91 12.92
C GLU A 129 -7.51 24.30 12.19
N HIS A 130 -6.50 25.12 11.90
CA HIS A 130 -5.28 24.69 11.22
C HIS A 130 -4.15 24.33 12.20
N LEU A 131 -3.73 23.06 12.22
CA LEU A 131 -2.59 22.54 12.98
C LEU A 131 -1.26 22.99 12.38
N LYS A 132 -0.27 23.37 13.20
CA LYS A 132 1.09 23.63 12.69
C LYS A 132 1.81 22.32 12.39
N LEU A 133 2.61 22.30 11.32
CA LEU A 133 3.46 21.16 11.01
C LEU A 133 4.48 20.84 12.13
N SER A 134 4.87 21.81 12.97
CA SER A 134 5.72 21.55 14.14
C SER A 134 5.06 20.60 15.13
N ASP A 135 3.76 20.74 15.32
CA ASP A 135 2.99 20.11 16.39
C ASP A 135 2.59 18.70 15.93
N LEU A 136 2.16 18.59 14.67
CA LEU A 136 1.97 17.33 13.95
C LEU A 136 3.26 16.47 13.92
N ARG A 137 4.44 17.08 13.76
CA ARG A 137 5.74 16.36 13.78
C ARG A 137 6.18 15.95 15.19
N ALA A 138 5.65 16.59 16.23
CA ALA A 138 5.93 16.22 17.62
C ALA A 138 5.06 15.05 18.10
N ASP A 139 3.93 14.80 17.44
CA ASP A 139 2.98 13.74 17.78
C ASP A 139 3.62 12.35 17.87
N LEU A 140 3.28 11.62 18.93
CA LEU A 140 3.87 10.32 19.24
C LEU A 140 3.44 9.23 18.26
N SER A 141 2.19 9.25 17.77
CA SER A 141 1.70 8.25 16.81
C SER A 141 2.40 8.40 15.46
N ILE A 142 2.57 9.63 15.00
CA ILE A 142 3.29 9.97 13.76
C ILE A 142 4.76 9.57 13.86
N ARG A 143 5.44 9.93 14.95
CA ARG A 143 6.85 9.53 15.18
C ARG A 143 7.02 8.01 15.21
N THR A 144 6.12 7.32 15.90
CA THR A 144 6.14 5.84 15.99
C THR A 144 5.93 5.21 14.63
N PHE A 145 4.99 5.74 13.83
CA PHE A 145 4.76 5.29 12.47
C PHE A 145 5.97 5.50 11.56
N PHE A 146 6.57 6.70 11.51
CA PHE A 146 7.75 6.96 10.69
C PHE A 146 8.96 6.08 11.09
N GLN A 147 9.15 5.85 12.39
CA GLN A 147 10.21 4.98 12.90
C GLN A 147 9.98 3.50 12.55
N ASN A 148 8.72 3.05 12.50
CA ASN A 148 8.39 1.65 12.22
C ASN A 148 8.28 1.34 10.73
N ALA A 149 7.55 2.16 9.96
CA ALA A 149 7.27 1.95 8.55
C ALA A 149 8.42 2.43 7.64
N PHE A 150 8.99 3.61 7.92
CA PHE A 150 10.00 4.25 7.05
C PHE A 150 11.43 4.19 7.61
N ARG A 151 11.62 3.67 8.82
CA ARG A 151 12.92 3.62 9.54
C ARG A 151 13.61 4.98 9.66
N CYS A 152 12.84 6.07 9.63
CA CYS A 152 13.32 7.44 9.75
C CYS A 152 12.70 8.12 10.98
N ALA A 153 13.24 9.24 11.44
CA ALA A 153 12.76 9.90 12.65
C ALA A 153 11.34 10.47 12.47
N VAL A 154 11.20 11.40 11.51
CA VAL A 154 9.97 11.95 10.93
C VAL A 154 10.37 12.58 9.59
N TRP A 155 9.45 12.66 8.63
CA TRP A 155 9.57 13.57 7.46
C TRP A 155 10.03 14.99 7.83
N ASN A 156 10.73 15.63 6.88
CA ASN A 156 11.13 17.03 6.98
C ASN A 156 10.02 17.96 6.45
N ASN A 157 10.13 19.27 6.67
CA ASN A 157 9.08 20.22 6.27
C ASN A 157 8.79 20.22 4.77
N LYS A 158 9.77 19.94 3.90
CA LYS A 158 9.57 19.85 2.44
C LYS A 158 8.79 18.59 2.04
N ASP A 159 8.96 17.50 2.77
CA ASP A 159 8.26 16.24 2.49
C ASP A 159 6.77 16.40 2.82
N PHE A 160 6.45 17.01 3.96
CA PHE A 160 5.07 17.39 4.30
C PHE A 160 4.48 18.44 3.34
N ASP A 161 5.26 19.46 2.97
CA ASP A 161 4.86 20.48 1.98
C ASP A 161 4.49 19.83 0.63
N ALA A 162 5.29 18.87 0.17
CA ALA A 162 5.00 18.09 -1.04
C ALA A 162 3.77 17.18 -0.88
N TYR A 163 3.68 16.42 0.22
CA TYR A 163 2.57 15.50 0.49
C TYR A 163 1.23 16.25 0.56
N PHE A 164 1.12 17.27 1.40
CA PHE A 164 -0.14 17.99 1.57
C PHE A 164 -0.51 18.84 0.34
N SER A 165 0.46 19.34 -0.42
CA SER A 165 0.19 19.99 -1.71
C SER A 165 -0.31 19.00 -2.77
N GLY A 166 0.15 17.75 -2.74
CA GLY A 166 -0.31 16.68 -3.63
C GLY A 166 -1.71 16.17 -3.29
N HIS A 167 -2.04 16.08 -1.99
CA HIS A 167 -3.31 15.54 -1.49
C HIS A 167 -4.33 16.65 -1.16
N PHE A 168 -4.36 17.69 -1.99
CA PHE A 168 -5.17 18.91 -1.77
C PHE A 168 -6.69 18.69 -1.80
N GLU A 169 -7.16 17.52 -2.24
CA GLU A 169 -8.57 17.11 -2.19
C GLU A 169 -9.04 16.83 -0.76
N LEU A 170 -8.16 16.24 0.07
CA LEU A 170 -8.42 15.88 1.47
C LEU A 170 -7.96 16.99 2.42
N TRP A 171 -6.83 17.63 2.10
CA TRP A 171 -6.15 18.57 2.99
C TRP A 171 -6.31 20.03 2.55
N ASP A 172 -6.50 20.91 3.54
CA ASP A 172 -6.36 22.36 3.37
C ASP A 172 -5.06 22.79 4.01
N TYR A 173 -4.08 23.12 3.16
CA TYR A 173 -2.69 23.32 3.55
C TYR A 173 -2.23 24.75 3.28
N ASP A 174 -1.95 25.48 4.36
CA ASP A 174 -1.38 26.81 4.32
C ASP A 174 0.15 26.74 4.34
N ARG A 175 0.71 26.77 3.14
CA ARG A 175 2.16 26.80 2.89
C ARG A 175 2.86 28.03 3.49
N LYS A 176 2.19 29.17 3.65
CA LYS A 176 2.80 30.41 4.19
C LYS A 176 3.05 30.30 5.69
N HIS A 177 2.11 29.68 6.40
CA HIS A 177 2.19 29.53 7.86
C HIS A 177 2.62 28.12 8.31
N ALA A 178 2.91 27.22 7.36
CA ALA A 178 3.19 25.81 7.58
C ALA A 178 2.14 25.14 8.47
N ARG A 179 0.87 25.23 8.06
CA ARG A 179 -0.27 24.64 8.78
C ARG A 179 -1.17 23.81 7.88
N VAL A 180 -1.83 22.82 8.45
CA VAL A 180 -2.74 21.91 7.74
C VAL A 180 -4.01 21.68 8.56
N ARG A 181 -5.14 21.48 7.88
CA ARG A 181 -6.35 20.91 8.45
C ARG A 181 -6.99 19.93 7.49
N LEU A 182 -7.82 19.04 8.02
CA LEU A 182 -8.73 18.24 7.20
C LEU A 182 -9.78 19.17 6.55
N ARG A 183 -10.09 18.96 5.27
CA ARG A 183 -11.23 19.66 4.65
C ARG A 183 -12.55 19.09 5.18
N PRO A 184 -13.54 19.92 5.51
CA PRO A 184 -14.93 19.47 5.70
C PRO A 184 -15.43 18.68 4.49
N LYS A 185 -16.30 17.68 4.70
CA LYS A 185 -16.78 16.76 3.64
C LYS A 185 -17.38 17.52 2.45
N GLU A 186 -18.10 18.60 2.71
CA GLU A 186 -18.71 19.47 1.69
C GLU A 186 -17.65 20.15 0.81
N GLN A 187 -16.51 20.53 1.41
CA GLN A 187 -15.36 21.10 0.68
C GLN A 187 -14.61 20.03 -0.12
N GLN A 188 -14.48 18.81 0.40
CA GLN A 188 -13.89 17.67 -0.33
C GLN A 188 -14.74 17.35 -1.57
N LEU A 189 -16.05 17.18 -1.39
CA LEU A 189 -17.00 16.92 -2.48
C LEU A 189 -16.96 18.03 -3.54
N THR A 190 -16.97 19.29 -3.10
CA THR A 190 -16.84 20.46 -4.01
C THR A 190 -15.54 20.39 -4.82
N LYS A 191 -14.42 19.98 -4.21
CA LYS A 191 -13.13 19.85 -4.91
C LYS A 191 -13.12 18.69 -5.90
N ARG A 192 -13.61 17.51 -5.51
CA ARG A 192 -13.77 16.36 -6.40
C ARG A 192 -14.64 16.72 -7.61
N LEU A 193 -15.79 17.36 -7.39
CA LEU A 193 -16.68 17.86 -8.45
C LEU A 193 -16.01 18.87 -9.39
N GLN A 194 -15.16 19.77 -8.88
CA GLN A 194 -14.37 20.70 -9.71
C GLN A 194 -13.34 20.00 -10.59
N LEU A 195 -12.85 18.82 -10.19
CA LEU A 195 -11.85 18.04 -10.93
C LEU A 195 -12.49 17.06 -11.93
N ALA A 196 -13.73 16.62 -11.71
CA ALA A 196 -14.43 15.69 -12.58
C ALA A 196 -14.79 16.31 -13.96
N ARG A 197 -13.87 16.16 -14.92
CA ARG A 197 -14.02 16.63 -16.31
C ARG A 197 -15.04 15.84 -17.15
N ARG A 198 -15.65 14.78 -16.63
CA ARG A 198 -16.58 13.89 -17.38
C ARG A 198 -17.88 13.73 -16.62
N GLN A 199 -19.02 13.86 -17.30
CA GLN A 199 -20.36 13.74 -16.70
C GLN A 199 -20.58 12.43 -15.94
N ALA A 200 -20.05 11.30 -16.44
CA ALA A 200 -20.16 10.01 -15.74
C ALA A 200 -19.53 10.04 -14.33
N ALA A 201 -18.32 10.63 -14.19
CA ALA A 201 -17.66 10.78 -12.90
C ALA A 201 -18.39 11.77 -11.98
N VAL A 202 -19.06 12.78 -12.52
CA VAL A 202 -19.92 13.68 -11.74
C VAL A 202 -21.14 12.92 -11.17
N VAL A 203 -21.78 12.06 -11.97
CA VAL A 203 -22.92 11.25 -11.51
C VAL A 203 -22.49 10.25 -10.43
N GLU A 204 -21.38 9.54 -10.66
CA GLU A 204 -20.82 8.57 -9.70
C GLU A 204 -20.51 9.22 -8.34
N MET A 205 -19.86 10.38 -8.33
CA MET A 205 -19.53 11.09 -7.08
C MET A 205 -20.73 11.74 -6.39
N VAL A 206 -21.78 12.11 -7.13
CA VAL A 206 -23.04 12.61 -6.53
C VAL A 206 -23.81 11.45 -5.87
N LEU A 207 -23.77 10.26 -6.47
CA LEU A 207 -24.38 9.06 -5.89
C LEU A 207 -23.62 8.62 -4.62
N SER A 208 -22.29 8.54 -4.65
CA SER A 208 -21.50 8.15 -3.47
C SER A 208 -21.57 9.18 -2.33
N ALA A 209 -21.71 10.47 -2.65
CA ALA A 209 -21.90 11.52 -1.63
C ALA A 209 -23.20 11.36 -0.82
N GLY A 210 -24.21 10.65 -1.34
CA GLY A 210 -25.44 10.37 -0.63
C GLY A 210 -25.28 9.37 0.53
N ASP A 211 -24.24 8.53 0.48
CA ASP A 211 -23.92 7.55 1.54
C ASP A 211 -22.88 8.09 2.54
N GLU A 212 -22.21 9.22 2.24
CA GLU A 212 -21.11 9.77 3.03
C GLU A 212 -21.47 11.04 3.84
N LEU A 213 -22.59 11.71 3.58
CA LEU A 213 -23.02 12.96 4.24
C LEU A 213 -23.94 12.72 5.45
#